data_AF-A0A7C5IYZ8-F1
#
_entry.id   AF-A0A7C5IYZ8-F1
#
_cell.length_a   1.000
_cell.length_b   1.000
_cell.length_c   1.000
_cell.angle_alpha   90.00
_cell.angle_beta   90.00
_cell.angle_gamma   90.00
#
_symmetry.space_group_name_H-M   'P 1'
#
loop_
_entity.id
_entity.type
_entity.pdbx_description
1 polymer ?
#
loop_
_entity_poly.entity_id
_entity_poly.type
_entity_poly.pdbx_seq_one_letter_code
_entity_poly.pdbx_strand_id
1 'polypeptide(L)' 'MASWILGYALTGILAGLLAGLMGVGGGLVIVPALLFLLGLQGFDPGHLAHVAVGSSLAAIVPIS' A
#
# COMPACT_ATOMS: atom_id res chain seq x y z
N MET A 1 -11.86 -6.24 22.44
CA MET A 1 -12.24 -5.35 21.31
C MET A 1 -11.40 -4.07 21.25
N ALA A 2 -11.30 -3.30 22.33
CA ALA A 2 -10.56 -2.02 22.35
C ALA A 2 -9.05 -2.11 22.02
N SER A 3 -8.41 -3.24 22.35
CA SER A 3 -6.99 -3.48 22.08
C SER A 3 -6.63 -3.49 20.59
N TRP A 4 -7.52 -4.00 19.74
CA TRP A 4 -7.31 -4.06 18.28
C TRP A 4 -7.43 -2.68 17.64
N ILE A 5 -8.35 -1.85 18.13
CA ILE A 5 -8.60 -0.49 17.64
C ILE A 5 -7.36 0.38 17.88
N LEU A 6 -6.75 0.25 19.06
CA LEU A 6 -5.53 0.96 19.39
C LEU A 6 -4.35 0.53 18.51
N GLY A 7 -4.27 -0.77 18.19
CA GLY A 7 -3.30 -1.31 17.23
C GLY A 7 -3.45 -0.67 15.86
N TYR A 8 -4.63 -0.73 15.25
CA TYR A 8 -4.87 -0.16 13.92
C TYR A 8 -4.65 1.36 13.85
N ALA A 9 -5.02 2.10 14.90
CA ALA A 9 -4.79 3.55 14.97
C ALA A 9 -3.30 3.89 14.97
N LEU A 10 -2.48 3.17 15.74
CA LEU A 10 -1.03 3.35 15.78
C LEU A 10 -0.37 3.04 14.44
N THR A 11 -0.77 1.95 13.78
CA THR A 11 -0.24 1.58 12.47
C THR A 11 -0.63 2.61 11.40
N GLY A 12 -1.87 3.10 11.42
CA GLY A 12 -2.36 4.12 10.49
C GLY A 12 -1.63 5.46 10.64
N ILE A 13 -1.38 5.90 11.87
CA ILE A 13 -0.62 7.12 12.16
C ILE A 13 0.82 6.98 11.67
N LEU A 14 1.50 5.86 11.98
CA LEU A 14 2.88 5.62 11.53
C LEU A 14 2.97 5.51 10.01
N ALA A 15 2.07 4.79 9.36
CA ALA A 15 2.06 4.64 7.91
C ALA A 15 1.76 5.97 7.20
N GLY A 16 0.78 6.74 7.67
CA GLY A 16 0.44 8.06 7.12
C GLY A 16 1.54 9.09 7.33
N LEU A 17 2.21 9.07 8.48
CA LEU A 17 3.31 9.97 8.80
C LEU A 17 4.57 9.64 7.99
N LEU A 18 4.88 8.34 7.79
CA LEU A 18 5.95 7.90 6.90
C LEU A 18 5.66 8.22 5.43
N ALA A 19 4.39 8.08 5.00
CA ALA A 19 3.95 8.45 3.66
C ALA A 19 3.99 9.97 3.41
N GLY A 20 3.65 10.77 4.42
CA GLY A 20 3.68 12.24 4.35
C GLY A 20 5.09 12.83 4.43
N LEU A 21 5.97 12.27 5.27
CA LEU A 21 7.36 12.75 5.43
C LEU A 21 8.24 12.45 4.22
N MET A 22 8.00 11.35 3.50
CA MET A 22 8.79 11.03 2.31
C MET A 22 8.43 11.85 1.09
N GLY A 23 7.33 12.62 1.09
CA GLY A 23 6.97 13.52 0.00
C GLY A 23 6.74 12.84 -1.37
N VAL A 24 6.86 11.51 -1.45
CA VAL A 24 6.65 10.69 -2.65
C VAL A 24 5.26 10.09 -2.53
N GLY A 25 4.30 10.71 -3.21
CA GLY A 25 2.88 10.32 -3.16
C GLY A 25 2.69 8.82 -3.29
N GLY A 26 2.15 8.19 -2.24
CA GLY A 26 1.51 6.86 -2.16
C GLY A 26 2.21 5.63 -2.74
N GLY A 27 2.74 5.69 -3.97
CA GLY A 27 3.15 4.56 -4.78
C GLY A 27 4.34 3.77 -4.27
N LEU A 28 5.29 4.40 -3.59
CA LEU A 28 6.42 3.68 -3.00
C LEU A 28 5.99 2.79 -1.83
N VAL A 29 4.83 3.06 -1.22
CA VAL A 29 4.20 2.24 -0.18
C VAL A 29 3.13 1.30 -0.76
N ILE A 30 2.30 1.80 -1.69
CA ILE A 30 1.19 1.06 -2.30
C ILE A 30 1.70 -0.11 -3.15
N VAL A 31 2.78 0.07 -3.94
CA VAL A 31 3.33 -1.01 -4.77
C VAL A 31 3.80 -2.21 -3.93
N PRO A 32 4.69 -2.07 -2.93
CA PRO A 32 5.09 -3.21 -2.10
C PRO A 32 3.95 -3.79 -1.26
N ALA A 33 2.98 -2.97 -0.83
CA ALA A 33 1.79 -3.46 -0.14
C ALA A 33 0.91 -4.33 -1.06
N LEU A 34 0.70 -3.91 -2.31
CA LEU A 34 -0.04 -4.69 -3.31
C LEU A 34 0.72 -5.95 -3.74
N LEU A 35 2.03 -5.87 -3.92
CA LEU A 35 2.86 -7.05 -4.18
C LEU A 35 2.70 -8.09 -3.07
N PHE A 36 2.69 -7.66 -1.81
CA PHE A 36 2.52 -8.56 -0.67
C PHE A 36 1.10 -9.16 -0.62
N LEU A 37 0.07 -8.34 -0.81
CA LEU A 37 -1.33 -8.79 -0.80
C LEU A 37 -1.68 -9.71 -1.97
N LEU A 38 -1.27 -9.37 -3.20
CA LEU A 38 -1.47 -10.23 -4.37
C LEU A 38 -0.65 -11.52 -4.26
N GLY A 39 0.55 -11.46 -3.69
CA GLY A 39 1.36 -12.65 -3.39
C GLY A 39 0.68 -13.60 -2.41
N LEU A 40 0.08 -13.08 -1.33
CA LEU A 40 -0.72 -13.87 -0.40
C LEU A 40 -1.98 -14.45 -1.05
N GLN A 41 -2.52 -13.78 -2.07
CA GLN A 41 -3.68 -14.25 -2.83
C GLN A 41 -3.33 -15.31 -3.89
N GLY A 42 -2.05 -15.72 -4.00
CA GLY A 42 -1.60 -16.77 -4.91
C GLY A 42 -1.50 -16.34 -6.37
N PHE A 43 -1.34 -15.04 -6.65
CA PHE A 43 -1.15 -14.55 -8.01
C PHE A 43 0.17 -15.04 -8.60
N ASP A 44 0.16 -15.32 -9.91
CA ASP A 44 1.34 -15.75 -10.65
C ASP A 44 2.44 -14.67 -10.62
N PRO A 45 3.68 -15.01 -10.22
CA PRO A 45 4.77 -14.05 -10.06
C PRO A 45 5.12 -13.29 -11.35
N GLY A 46 4.80 -13.84 -12.52
CA GLY A 46 5.05 -13.19 -13.81
C GLY A 46 4.21 -11.94 -14.05
N HIS A 47 3.02 -11.87 -13.45
CA HIS A 47 2.07 -10.76 -13.65
C HIS A 47 1.92 -9.88 -12.40
N LEU A 48 2.35 -10.38 -11.24
CA LEU A 48 2.19 -9.77 -9.93
C LEU A 48 2.75 -8.35 -9.87
N ALA A 49 3.97 -8.16 -10.39
CA ALA A 49 4.60 -6.84 -10.43
C ALA A 49 3.91 -5.86 -11.38
N HIS A 50 3.47 -6.33 -12.55
CA HIS A 50 2.74 -5.47 -13.50
C HIS A 50 1.39 -5.01 -12.94
N VAL A 51 0.64 -5.90 -12.28
CA VAL A 51 -0.65 -5.58 -11.67
C VAL A 51 -0.46 -4.64 -10.47
N ALA A 52 0.50 -4.91 -9.59
CA ALA A 52 0.75 -4.07 -8.42
C ALA A 52 1.18 -2.65 -8.81
N VAL A 53 2.05 -2.50 -9.81
CA VAL A 53 2.48 -1.18 -10.32
C VAL A 53 1.34 -0.48 -11.06
N GLY A 54 0.63 -1.18 -11.93
CA GLY A 54 -0.51 -0.63 -12.68
C GLY A 54 -1.64 -0.14 -11.77
N SER A 55 -2.01 -0.92 -10.74
CA SER A 55 -3.01 -0.52 -9.75
C SER A 55 -2.54 0.63 -8.87
N SER A 56 -1.25 0.68 -8.52
CA SER A 56 -0.71 1.84 -7.80
C SER A 56 -0.75 3.11 -8.65
N LEU A 57 -0.42 3.03 -9.93
CA LEU A 57 -0.52 4.17 -10.85
C LEU A 57 -1.99 4.60 -11.02
N ALA A 58 -2.90 3.65 -11.19
CA ALA A 58 -4.34 3.92 -11.27
C ALA A 58 -4.91 4.57 -10.00
N ALA A 59 -4.34 4.30 -8.82
CA ALA A 59 -4.72 4.95 -7.57
C ALA A 59 -4.13 6.36 -7.41
N ILE A 60 -2.98 6.66 -8.05
CA ILE A 60 -2.27 7.94 -7.93
C ILE A 60 -2.68 8.94 -9.00
N VAL A 61 -2.93 8.51 -10.24
CA VAL A 61 -3.35 9.41 -11.33
C VAL A 61 -4.62 10.23 -11.01
N PRO A 62 -5.70 9.66 -10.44
CA PRO A 62 -6.93 10.43 -10.20
C PRO A 62 -6.87 11.36 -8.99
N ILE A 63 -5.79 11.33 -8.19
CA ILE A 63 -5.57 12.23 -7.04
C ILE A 63 -4.57 13.38 -7.35
N SER A 64 -4.16 13.54 -8.62
CA SER A 64 -3.32 14.66 -9.11
C SER A 64 -4.16 15.81 -9.66
#